data_AF-A0A8S3KD41-F1
#
_entry.id   AF-A0A8S3KD41-F1
#
_cell.length_a   1.000
_cell.length_b   1.000
_cell.length_c   1.000
_cell.angle_alpha   90.00
_cell.angle_beta   90.00
_cell.angle_gamma   90.00
#
_symmetry.space_group_name_H-M   'P 1'
#
loop_
_entity.id
_entity.type
_entity.pdbx_description
1 polymer ?
#
loop_
_entity_poly.entity_id
_entity_poly.type
_entity_poly.pdbx_seq_one_letter_code
_entity_poly.pdbx_strand_id
1 'polypeptide(L)'
;PFIGIETKTLGKKIIDLAKNIRPDLHIQPIPRPPPAITTFFPQKDKINKNVQSNIVYSISCSDCDVGYKGKTIRQASRRHHEHGAPQQPKAPPTPKLVTPVLNNQSLRRSDRLRTKPNVNYYQDGNECNVEPQEKNDDKLMKSALYKHQM
;
A
#
# COMPACT_ATOMS: atom_id res chain seq x y z
N PRO A 1 -27.40 8.59 -13.04
CA PRO A 1 -27.25 7.11 -13.01
C PRO A 1 -28.58 6.42 -13.38
N PHE A 2 -28.56 5.32 -14.14
CA PHE A 2 -29.74 4.47 -14.32
C PHE A 2 -29.88 3.57 -13.09
N ILE A 3 -30.90 3.83 -12.26
CA ILE A 3 -31.12 3.16 -10.97
C ILE A 3 -32.29 2.16 -11.10
N GLY A 4 -32.74 1.87 -12.33
CA GLY A 4 -33.83 0.93 -12.59
C GLY A 4 -35.20 1.61 -12.66
N ILE A 5 -36.20 1.06 -11.95
CA ILE A 5 -37.62 1.44 -12.08
C ILE A 5 -37.82 2.91 -11.77
N GLU A 6 -37.21 3.42 -10.70
CA GLU A 6 -37.32 4.81 -10.27
C GLU A 6 -36.90 5.79 -11.37
N THR A 7 -35.78 5.50 -12.04
CA THR A 7 -35.30 6.33 -13.15
C THR A 7 -36.21 6.30 -14.36
N LYS A 8 -36.89 5.17 -14.62
CA LYS A 8 -37.91 5.09 -15.67
C LYS A 8 -39.13 5.95 -15.31
N THR A 9 -39.59 5.87 -14.05
CA THR A 9 -40.72 6.66 -13.56
C THR A 9 -40.43 8.16 -13.62
N LEU A 10 -39.23 8.58 -13.19
CA LEU A 10 -38.78 9.97 -13.30
C LEU A 10 -38.69 10.42 -14.76
N GLY A 11 -38.14 9.58 -15.66
CA GLY A 11 -38.09 9.88 -17.09
C GLY A 11 -39.46 10.13 -17.70
N LYS A 12 -40.47 9.30 -17.35
CA LYS A 12 -41.86 9.51 -17.78
C LYS A 12 -42.41 10.84 -17.27
N LYS A 13 -42.24 11.14 -15.99
CA LYS A 13 -42.68 12.42 -15.40
C LYS A 13 -42.06 13.63 -16.11
N ILE A 14 -40.77 13.55 -16.46
CA ILE A 14 -40.10 14.62 -17.21
C ILE A 14 -40.73 14.80 -18.61
N ILE A 15 -41.00 13.70 -19.31
CA ILE A 15 -41.65 13.74 -20.63
C ILE A 15 -43.06 14.33 -20.51
N ASP A 16 -43.84 13.94 -19.51
CA ASP A 16 -45.20 14.44 -19.31
C ASP A 16 -45.21 15.93 -18.97
N LEU A 17 -44.28 16.37 -18.11
CA LEU A 17 -44.08 17.80 -17.82
C LEU A 17 -43.69 18.59 -19.08
N ALA A 18 -42.81 18.04 -19.91
CA ALA A 18 -42.38 18.67 -21.15
C ALA A 18 -43.58 18.91 -22.09
N LYS A 19 -44.41 17.88 -22.29
CA LYS A 19 -45.60 17.96 -23.13
C LYS A 19 -46.61 19.01 -22.63
N ASN A 20 -46.75 19.14 -21.32
CA ASN A 20 -47.67 20.10 -20.72
C ASN A 20 -47.21 21.56 -20.85
N ILE A 21 -45.89 21.82 -20.75
CA ILE A 21 -45.34 23.18 -20.75
C ILE A 21 -45.02 23.64 -22.18
N ARG A 22 -44.37 22.79 -22.97
CA ARG A 22 -43.87 23.09 -24.32
C ARG A 22 -43.97 21.85 -25.21
N PRO A 23 -45.14 21.59 -25.81
CA PRO A 23 -45.36 20.41 -26.66
C PRO A 23 -44.56 20.46 -27.97
N ASP A 24 -44.05 21.64 -28.34
CA ASP A 24 -43.15 21.83 -29.48
C ASP A 24 -41.76 21.22 -29.23
N LEU A 25 -41.38 20.99 -27.97
CA LEU A 25 -40.08 20.47 -27.58
C LEU A 25 -40.13 18.94 -27.45
N HIS A 26 -39.38 18.24 -28.30
CA HIS A 26 -39.23 16.78 -28.19
C HIS A 26 -38.13 16.41 -27.18
N ILE A 27 -38.52 16.10 -25.94
CA ILE A 27 -37.60 15.74 -24.85
C ILE A 27 -37.42 14.24 -24.74
N GLN A 28 -36.16 13.78 -24.67
CA GLN A 28 -35.80 12.39 -24.41
C GLN A 28 -34.79 12.29 -23.27
N PRO A 29 -35.17 11.75 -22.09
CA PRO A 29 -34.24 11.50 -21.00
C PRO A 29 -33.26 10.38 -21.36
N ILE A 30 -31.96 10.68 -21.41
CA ILE A 30 -30.90 9.70 -21.66
C ILE A 30 -30.21 9.36 -20.33
N PRO A 31 -30.45 8.18 -19.76
CA PRO A 31 -29.81 7.80 -18.50
C PRO A 31 -28.33 7.53 -18.74
N ARG A 32 -27.45 8.25 -18.03
CA ARG A 32 -26.01 7.98 -18.08
C ARG A 32 -25.62 6.88 -17.10
N PRO A 33 -24.63 6.03 -17.43
CA PRO A 33 -24.10 5.06 -16.50
C PRO A 33 -23.57 5.77 -15.25
N PRO A 34 -23.59 5.11 -14.08
CA PRO A 34 -22.91 5.63 -12.90
C PRO A 34 -21.45 5.93 -13.23
N PRO A 35 -20.91 7.04 -12.74
CA PRO A 35 -19.49 7.35 -12.91
C PRO A 35 -18.63 6.26 -12.26
N ALA A 36 -17.50 5.93 -12.89
CA ALA A 36 -16.60 4.89 -12.39
C ALA A 36 -16.01 5.27 -11.03
N ILE A 37 -15.64 4.29 -10.20
CA ILE A 37 -15.00 4.57 -8.90
C ILE A 37 -13.77 5.47 -9.03
N THR A 38 -13.06 5.38 -10.16
CA THR A 38 -11.89 6.19 -10.50
C THR A 38 -12.18 7.69 -10.71
N THR A 39 -13.44 8.09 -10.91
CA THR A 39 -13.80 9.51 -10.96
C THR A 39 -13.94 10.11 -9.57
N PHE A 40 -14.21 9.28 -8.55
CA PHE A 40 -14.37 9.72 -7.17
C PHE A 40 -13.06 9.69 -6.39
N PHE A 41 -12.16 8.78 -6.75
CA PHE A 41 -10.84 8.69 -6.16
C PHE A 41 -9.80 9.13 -7.19
N PRO A 42 -8.98 10.16 -6.91
CA PRO A 42 -7.87 10.48 -7.79
C PRO A 42 -7.01 9.22 -7.96
N GLN A 43 -6.59 8.97 -9.20
CA GLN A 43 -5.65 7.89 -9.48
C GLN A 43 -4.45 8.06 -8.55
N LYS A 44 -4.06 6.98 -7.86
CA LYS A 44 -2.92 7.01 -6.94
C LYS A 44 -1.73 7.67 -7.63
N ASP A 45 -1.08 8.60 -6.94
CA ASP A 45 0.10 9.26 -7.47
C ASP A 45 1.14 8.22 -7.90
N LYS A 46 1.75 8.46 -9.06
CA LYS A 46 2.83 7.60 -9.54
C LYS A 46 3.97 7.65 -8.53
N ILE A 47 4.32 6.49 -7.98
CA ILE A 47 5.45 6.35 -7.07
C ILE A 47 6.72 6.71 -7.84
N ASN A 48 7.52 7.64 -7.33
CA ASN A 48 8.81 8.00 -7.93
C ASN A 48 9.68 6.75 -8.06
N LYS A 49 10.31 6.55 -9.22
CA LYS A 49 11.15 5.40 -9.56
C LYS A 49 12.16 5.06 -8.47
N ASN A 50 12.75 6.06 -7.82
CA ASN A 50 13.77 5.87 -6.78
C ASN A 50 13.24 5.19 -5.50
N VAL A 51 11.95 5.36 -5.19
CA VAL A 51 11.32 4.77 -3.99
C VAL A 51 10.46 3.55 -4.32
N GLN A 52 10.39 3.14 -5.59
CA GLN A 52 9.74 1.90 -5.99
C GLN A 52 10.49 0.68 -5.46
N SER A 53 9.74 -0.35 -5.08
CA SER A 53 10.22 -1.66 -4.64
C SER A 53 9.57 -2.77 -5.47
N ASN A 54 10.09 -4.00 -5.37
CA ASN A 54 9.63 -5.14 -6.17
C ASN A 54 9.74 -4.87 -7.68
N ILE A 55 10.88 -4.31 -8.10
CA ILE A 55 11.14 -3.93 -9.48
C ILE A 55 12.24 -4.80 -10.11
N VAL A 56 12.21 -4.86 -11.44
CA VAL A 56 13.34 -5.29 -12.26
C VAL A 56 14.08 -4.02 -12.70
N TYR A 57 15.41 -4.04 -12.58
CA TYR A 57 16.27 -2.91 -12.91
C TYR A 57 17.45 -3.35 -13.77
N SER A 58 18.05 -2.40 -14.49
CA SER A 58 19.26 -2.60 -15.28
C SER A 58 20.29 -1.53 -14.93
N ILE A 59 21.54 -1.94 -14.70
CA ILE A 59 22.70 -1.06 -14.54
C ILE A 59 23.57 -1.26 -15.77
N SER A 60 23.78 -0.21 -16.54
CA SER A 60 24.68 -0.19 -17.69
C SER A 60 26.06 0.33 -17.26
N CYS A 61 27.13 -0.30 -17.75
CA CYS A 61 28.46 0.28 -17.65
C CYS A 61 28.56 1.50 -18.58
N SER A 62 29.25 2.56 -18.15
CA SER A 62 29.53 3.73 -19.00
C SER A 62 30.64 3.45 -20.01
N ASP A 63 31.56 2.57 -19.64
CA ASP A 63 32.84 2.41 -20.35
C ASP A 63 32.82 1.21 -21.31
N CYS A 64 31.81 0.34 -21.22
CA CYS A 64 31.63 -0.80 -22.11
C CYS A 64 30.14 -1.16 -22.29
N ASP A 65 29.82 -1.92 -23.33
CA ASP A 65 28.45 -2.35 -23.65
C ASP A 65 27.96 -3.54 -22.79
N VAL A 66 28.43 -3.60 -21.54
CA VAL A 66 28.06 -4.64 -20.57
C VAL A 66 27.03 -4.05 -19.60
N GLY A 67 25.98 -4.82 -19.31
CA GLY A 67 24.93 -4.42 -18.39
C GLY A 67 24.52 -5.54 -17.43
N TYR A 68 24.25 -5.16 -16.19
CA TYR A 68 23.70 -6.04 -15.16
C TYR A 68 22.17 -5.85 -15.08
N LYS A 69 21.39 -6.92 -15.19
CA LYS A 69 19.94 -6.92 -14.95
C LYS A 69 19.63 -7.69 -13.67
N GLY A 70 18.84 -7.09 -12.79
CA GLY A 70 18.50 -7.69 -11.50
C GLY A 70 17.05 -7.46 -11.09
N LYS A 71 16.57 -8.28 -10.17
CA LYS A 71 15.31 -8.05 -9.45
C LYS A 71 15.61 -7.68 -8.00
N THR A 72 14.80 -6.80 -7.42
CA THR A 72 14.94 -6.42 -6.00
C THR A 72 13.59 -6.22 -5.34
N ILE A 73 13.45 -6.70 -4.11
CA ILE A 73 12.31 -6.40 -3.24
C ILE A 73 12.52 -5.09 -2.44
N ARG A 74 13.74 -4.57 -2.42
CA ARG A 74 14.10 -3.32 -1.76
C ARG A 74 13.80 -2.12 -2.66
N GLN A 75 13.90 -0.91 -2.11
CA GLN A 75 13.79 0.32 -2.89
C GLN A 75 14.92 0.42 -3.93
N ALA A 76 14.59 0.93 -5.12
CA ALA A 76 15.52 1.11 -6.23
C ALA A 76 16.77 1.91 -5.83
N SER A 77 16.59 3.03 -5.11
CA SER A 77 17.69 3.87 -4.63
C SER A 77 18.67 3.11 -3.75
N ARG A 78 18.16 2.33 -2.80
CA ARG A 78 18.98 1.49 -1.90
C ARG A 78 19.74 0.44 -2.69
N ARG A 79 19.09 -0.19 -3.67
CA ARG A 79 19.73 -1.21 -4.50
C ARG A 79 20.82 -0.62 -5.39
N HIS A 80 20.61 0.53 -6.00
CA HIS A 80 21.66 1.21 -6.77
C HIS A 80 22.83 1.63 -5.88
N HIS A 81 22.58 2.08 -4.65
CA HIS A 81 23.64 2.42 -3.71
C HIS A 81 24.48 1.19 -3.29
N GLU A 82 23.85 0.02 -3.09
CA GLU A 82 24.55 -1.25 -2.88
C GLU A 82 25.48 -1.62 -4.06
N HIS A 83 25.16 -1.14 -5.27
CA HIS A 83 25.98 -1.30 -6.49
C HIS A 83 26.94 -0.11 -6.73
N GLY A 84 27.20 0.72 -5.73
CA GLY A 84 28.19 1.79 -5.81
C GLY A 84 27.67 3.12 -6.39
N ALA A 85 26.36 3.26 -6.62
CA ALA A 85 25.81 4.55 -7.04
C ALA A 85 25.99 5.61 -5.93
N PRO A 86 26.31 6.86 -6.28
CA PRO A 86 26.43 7.94 -5.31
C PRO A 86 25.09 8.17 -4.60
N GLN A 87 25.15 8.52 -3.30
CA GLN A 87 23.95 8.87 -2.57
C GLN A 87 23.33 10.11 -3.22
N GLN A 88 22.09 9.96 -3.69
CA GLN A 88 21.34 11.10 -4.18
C GLN A 88 21.15 12.06 -3.00
N PRO A 89 21.35 13.38 -3.19
CA PRO A 89 21.11 14.35 -2.13
C PRO A 89 19.69 14.16 -1.62
N LYS A 90 19.53 14.06 -0.29
CA LYS A 90 18.20 14.10 0.33
C LYS A 90 17.53 15.36 -0.21
N ALA A 91 16.45 15.21 -0.97
CA ALA A 91 15.66 16.36 -1.39
C ALA A 91 15.38 17.20 -0.14
N PRO A 92 15.49 18.54 -0.21
CA PRO A 92 15.15 19.38 0.92
C PRO A 92 13.77 18.97 1.42
N PRO A 93 13.54 18.92 2.74
CA PRO A 93 12.24 18.55 3.28
C PRO A 93 11.21 19.45 2.64
N THR A 94 10.39 18.89 1.74
CA THR A 94 9.24 19.59 1.16
C THR A 94 8.44 20.13 2.34
N PRO A 95 8.08 21.43 2.35
CA PRO A 95 7.29 21.99 3.44
C PRO A 95 6.04 21.13 3.56
N LYS A 96 5.91 20.45 4.71
CA LYS A 96 4.72 19.67 5.01
C LYS A 96 3.56 20.66 4.94
N LEU A 97 2.68 20.52 3.96
CA LEU A 97 1.38 21.16 4.01
C LEU A 97 0.78 20.83 5.38
N VAL A 98 0.51 21.87 6.17
CA VAL A 98 -0.05 21.75 7.51
C VAL A 98 -1.46 21.19 7.36
N THR A 99 -1.59 19.86 7.33
CA THR A 99 -2.88 19.21 7.56
C THR A 99 -3.24 19.39 9.03
N PRO A 100 -4.48 19.78 9.36
CA PRO A 100 -4.91 19.88 10.76
C PRO A 100 -4.70 18.53 11.44
N VAL A 101 -3.90 18.55 12.51
CA VAL A 101 -3.52 17.36 13.29
C VAL A 101 -4.76 16.85 14.02
N LEU A 102 -5.38 15.78 13.50
CA LEU A 102 -6.27 14.97 14.33
C LEU A 102 -5.39 14.25 15.36
N ASN A 103 -5.61 14.54 16.65
CA ASN A 103 -4.82 14.01 17.75
C ASN A 103 -5.08 12.51 17.95
N ASN A 104 -4.40 11.68 17.16
CA ASN A 104 -4.50 10.22 17.19
C ASN A 104 -3.55 9.56 18.22
N GLN A 105 -3.12 10.29 19.25
CA GLN A 105 -2.20 9.76 20.27
C GLN A 105 -2.75 8.51 20.97
N SER A 106 -4.07 8.33 21.09
CA SER A 106 -4.68 7.16 21.72
C SER A 106 -4.71 5.89 20.84
N LEU A 107 -4.39 5.98 19.54
CA LEU A 107 -4.48 4.86 18.60
C LEU A 107 -3.13 4.25 18.26
N ARG A 108 -2.03 4.76 18.83
CA ARG A 108 -0.69 4.23 18.56
C ARG A 108 -0.48 2.89 19.28
N ARG A 109 -0.22 1.84 18.49
CA ARG A 109 0.13 0.49 18.97
C ARG A 109 1.24 0.46 20.02
N SER A 110 2.16 1.43 19.98
CA SER A 110 3.26 1.57 20.95
C SER A 110 2.79 1.74 22.39
N ASP A 111 1.65 2.41 22.60
CA ASP A 111 1.20 2.76 23.95
C ASP A 111 0.48 1.59 24.63
N ARG A 112 -0.11 0.66 23.86
CA ARG A 112 -0.63 -0.63 24.38
C ARG A 112 0.47 -1.59 24.86
N LEU A 113 1.70 -1.43 24.38
CA LEU A 113 2.82 -2.27 24.84
C LEU A 113 3.42 -1.76 26.15
N ARG A 114 3.25 -0.46 26.47
CA ARG A 114 3.74 0.13 27.73
C ARG A 114 2.90 -0.27 28.94
N THR A 115 1.63 -0.59 28.75
CA THR A 115 0.69 -0.96 29.82
C THR A 115 0.62 -2.46 30.11
N LYS A 116 1.39 -3.30 29.42
CA LYS A 116 1.47 -4.72 29.78
C LYS A 116 2.32 -4.86 31.04
N PRO A 117 1.81 -5.49 32.12
CA PRO A 117 2.65 -5.80 33.27
C PRO A 117 3.80 -6.69 32.82
N ASN A 118 5.00 -6.34 33.26
CA ASN A 118 6.23 -7.06 32.96
C ASN A 118 6.14 -8.46 33.58
N VAL A 119 5.96 -9.49 32.76
CA VAL A 119 6.00 -10.88 33.20
C VAL A 119 7.47 -11.25 33.34
N ASN A 120 8.00 -11.13 34.56
CA ASN A 120 9.31 -11.65 34.90
C ASN A 120 9.26 -13.18 34.86
N TYR A 121 9.89 -13.78 33.85
CA TYR A 121 10.27 -15.18 33.91
C TYR A 121 11.57 -15.26 34.72
N TYR A 122 11.58 -16.12 35.73
CA TYR A 122 12.72 -16.38 36.61
C TYR A 122 14.00 -16.65 35.80
N GLN A 123 15.10 -15.99 36.17
CA GLN A 123 16.46 -16.37 35.79
C GLN A 123 16.98 -17.36 36.83
N ASP A 124 17.04 -18.64 36.50
CA ASP A 124 17.93 -19.57 37.20
C ASP A 124 19.30 -19.50 36.52
N GLY A 125 20.30 -19.14 37.31
CA GLY A 125 21.69 -19.08 36.90
C GLY A 125 22.31 -20.46 36.74
N ASN A 126 23.29 -20.56 35.84
CA ASN A 126 24.54 -21.28 36.07
C ASN A 126 25.54 -20.92 34.97
N GLU A 127 26.70 -20.44 35.39
CA GLU A 127 27.89 -20.26 34.56
C GLU A 127 28.51 -21.62 34.24
N CYS A 128 29.02 -21.80 33.01
CA CYS A 128 30.18 -22.66 32.73
C CYS A 128 30.69 -22.44 31.29
N ASN A 129 31.97 -22.10 31.15
CA ASN A 129 32.72 -22.04 29.89
C ASN A 129 33.12 -23.45 29.44
N VAL A 130 32.85 -23.86 28.18
CA VAL A 130 33.63 -24.83 27.37
C VAL A 130 33.26 -24.68 25.86
N GLU A 131 34.23 -24.47 24.96
CA GLU A 131 34.18 -24.76 23.50
C GLU A 131 34.61 -26.23 23.24
N PRO A 132 34.46 -26.87 22.05
CA PRO A 132 33.46 -26.78 20.96
C PRO A 132 32.89 -28.17 20.51
N GLN A 133 31.82 -28.14 19.66
CA GLN A 133 31.30 -29.18 18.72
C GLN A 133 30.97 -30.63 19.19
N GLU A 134 29.70 -31.05 19.11
CA GLU A 134 29.14 -31.96 18.08
C GLU A 134 27.64 -32.27 18.30
N LYS A 135 26.94 -32.41 17.17
CA LYS A 135 25.63 -33.01 16.83
C LYS A 135 24.69 -33.48 17.97
N ASN A 136 23.43 -33.06 17.91
CA ASN A 136 22.29 -33.98 17.79
C ASN A 136 21.03 -33.23 17.34
N ASP A 137 20.39 -33.82 16.34
CA ASP A 137 19.10 -33.42 15.78
C ASP A 137 17.96 -33.60 16.82
N ASP A 138 16.77 -33.12 16.45
CA ASP A 138 15.50 -33.29 17.15
C ASP A 138 15.14 -32.27 18.25
N LYS A 139 14.78 -31.05 17.82
CA LYS A 139 13.47 -30.43 18.12
C LYS A 139 13.36 -29.04 17.49
N LEU A 140 12.90 -28.96 16.25
CA LEU A 140 12.46 -27.69 15.67
C LEU A 140 11.24 -27.87 14.78
N MET A 141 10.11 -28.31 15.32
CA MET A 141 8.83 -28.30 14.58
C MET A 141 7.65 -28.06 15.51
N LYS A 142 7.42 -26.79 15.90
CA LYS A 142 6.08 -26.29 16.28
C LYS A 142 5.93 -24.82 15.88
N SER A 143 5.99 -24.54 14.57
CA SER A 143 5.49 -23.27 14.04
C SER A 143 4.02 -23.42 13.62
N ALA A 144 3.23 -22.37 13.84
CA ALA A 144 1.76 -22.36 13.71
C ALA A 144 1.23 -22.53 12.26
N LEU A 145 2.10 -22.81 11.28
CA LEU A 145 1.75 -22.95 9.87
C LEU A 145 1.21 -24.34 9.49
N TYR A 146 1.35 -25.35 10.34
CA TYR A 146 0.96 -26.73 10.01
C TYR A 146 -0.57 -26.99 10.07
N LYS A 147 -1.38 -26.03 10.54
CA LYS A 147 -2.83 -26.24 10.77
C LYS A 147 -3.74 -25.98 9.57
N HIS A 148 -3.21 -25.68 8.38
CA HIS A 148 -4.03 -25.42 7.19
C HIS A 148 -3.64 -26.27 5.98
N GLN A 149 -3.51 -27.59 6.20
CA GLN A 149 -3.54 -28.55 5.11
C GLN A 149 -4.33 -29.77 5.57
N MET A 150 -5.62 -29.77 5.20
CA MET A 150 -6.51 -30.92 5.14
C MET A 150 -7.02 -30.98 3.71
#